data_AF-A0A7W0SPB8-F1
#
_entry.id   AF-A0A7W0SPB8-F1
#
_cell.length_a   1.000
_cell.length_b   1.000
_cell.length_c   1.000
_cell.angle_alpha   90.00
_cell.angle_beta   90.00
_cell.angle_gamma   90.00
#
_symmetry.space_group_name_H-M   'P 1'
#
loop_
_entity.id
_entity.type
_entity.pdbx_description
1 polymer ?
#
loop_
_entity_poly.entity_id
_entity_poly.type
_entity_poly.pdbx_seq_one_letter_code
_entity_poly.pdbx_strand_id
1 'polypeptide(L)'
;MTLRASMLALSCLVIVAATAASGSAASPTIDPSVVVPARETSTGVAGKVTIVISIGAKPPGTFSARGVISDSGRARAQKTVSGKRVRMTLSLRGKNGTLTVLATQICGSSKGTWRLLSGTRTYRGFSAVGTGRLVCGNRVAYRTVLTGRLQSPPLGLIAKPGTYSLTDFERNFRATVEVAPDGRTVTDVSFRMIIARCQPPRIRFLEPRFNGTYAIGAGSSFSIASEGYLVSGKFRGGAVLGTVSFDADGCRTEPLSWRAAGDAAPAPSVLVGRYCGFTLRGPGVCLDVTSDGWVANARVGANITCFAPSTATFTFAYTYPGLIAIRPDRTFAVELADVPLDDGGSVRWKLEGKFDENEQVTGTGGFTRVSLVRDITRYQCRNALSGFSAKRGA
;
A
#
# COMPACT_ATOMS: atom_id res chain seq x y z
N MET A 1 53.92 33.40 50.95
CA MET A 1 54.64 33.02 49.72
C MET A 1 53.61 32.87 48.60
N THR A 2 53.07 33.98 48.10
CA THR A 2 53.55 34.86 46.99
C THR A 2 53.21 34.27 45.62
N LEU A 3 52.40 34.87 44.74
CA LEU A 3 51.59 36.10 44.79
C LEU A 3 50.57 35.99 43.62
N ARG A 4 49.34 36.48 43.81
CA ARG A 4 48.41 36.79 42.71
C ARG A 4 48.87 38.06 41.98
N ALA A 5 48.59 38.18 40.67
CA ALA A 5 47.74 39.23 40.07
C ALA A 5 48.16 39.72 38.66
N SER A 6 47.12 40.07 37.88
CA SER A 6 47.03 41.12 36.84
C SER A 6 47.60 40.84 35.43
N MET A 7 46.74 40.67 34.41
CA MET A 7 46.09 41.70 33.56
C MET A 7 47.05 42.40 32.58
N LEU A 8 46.85 42.18 31.28
CA LEU A 8 47.04 43.18 30.23
C LEU A 8 46.17 42.84 29.02
N ALA A 9 45.30 43.80 28.68
CA ALA A 9 44.46 43.82 27.51
C ALA A 9 45.22 44.38 26.30
N LEU A 10 44.89 43.94 25.09
CA LEU A 10 44.99 44.78 23.89
C LEU A 10 43.91 44.40 22.87
N SER A 11 43.03 45.36 22.64
CA SER A 11 42.10 45.53 21.50
C SER A 11 42.89 45.62 20.18
N CYS A 12 42.42 45.46 18.94
CA CYS A 12 41.16 45.61 18.23
C CYS A 12 41.31 44.89 16.87
N LEU A 13 40.24 44.33 16.27
CA LEU A 13 39.84 44.69 14.89
C LEU A 13 38.43 44.17 14.57
N VAL A 14 37.66 45.08 13.97
CA VAL A 14 36.28 44.97 13.49
C VAL A 14 36.23 44.14 12.19
N ILE A 15 35.27 43.22 12.07
CA ILE A 15 34.62 42.91 10.79
C ILE A 15 33.10 42.91 10.99
N VAL A 16 32.47 43.88 10.34
CA VAL A 16 31.04 43.94 10.08
C VAL A 16 30.74 42.97 8.94
N ALA A 17 29.81 42.03 9.14
CA ALA A 17 29.11 41.36 8.05
C ALA A 17 27.65 41.16 8.46
N ALA A 18 26.78 41.94 7.82
CA ALA A 18 25.35 41.70 7.79
C ALA A 18 25.08 40.36 7.08
N THR A 19 24.12 39.56 7.56
CA THR A 19 23.14 38.88 6.70
C THR A 19 22.08 38.12 7.49
N ALA A 20 20.85 38.30 7.00
CA ALA A 20 19.73 37.37 6.99
C ALA A 20 19.02 37.04 8.32
N ALA A 21 17.83 37.63 8.40
CA ALA A 21 16.69 37.21 9.21
C ALA A 21 16.56 35.68 9.30
N SER A 22 16.49 35.21 10.54
CA SER A 22 15.99 33.90 10.93
C SER A 22 14.52 33.78 10.55
N GLY A 23 14.26 33.35 9.32
CA GLY A 23 13.00 32.76 8.93
C GLY A 23 12.83 31.44 9.67
N SER A 24 12.18 31.48 10.83
CA SER A 24 11.63 30.30 11.49
C SER A 24 10.62 29.66 10.56
N ALA A 25 11.08 28.70 9.75
CA ALA A 25 10.20 27.82 9.00
C ALA A 25 9.41 27.02 10.03
N ALA A 26 8.16 27.43 10.25
CA ALA A 26 7.19 26.64 10.98
C ALA A 26 7.18 25.24 10.36
N SER A 27 7.62 24.26 11.13
CA SER A 27 7.35 22.86 10.81
C SER A 27 5.83 22.75 10.69
N PRO A 28 5.28 22.23 9.60
CA PRO A 28 3.85 21.97 9.54
C PRO A 28 3.54 20.96 10.63
N THR A 29 2.92 21.41 11.70
CA THR A 29 2.26 20.54 12.68
C THR A 29 1.19 19.79 11.90
N ILE A 30 1.53 18.58 11.43
CA ILE A 30 0.56 17.65 10.89
C ILE A 30 -0.26 17.20 12.08
N ASP A 31 -1.42 17.81 12.24
CA ASP A 31 -2.44 17.40 13.20
C ASP A 31 -2.80 15.92 12.89
N PRO A 32 -2.52 14.96 13.79
CA PRO A 32 -2.96 13.57 13.64
C PRO A 32 -4.45 13.48 13.99
N SER A 33 -5.24 14.34 13.36
CA SER A 33 -6.68 14.21 13.29
C SER A 33 -6.95 12.91 12.55
N VAL A 34 -7.31 11.90 13.35
CA VAL A 34 -7.89 10.62 12.95
C VAL A 34 -8.58 10.78 11.61
N VAL A 35 -7.94 10.28 10.55
CA VAL A 35 -8.57 10.16 9.23
C VAL A 35 -9.65 9.11 9.41
N VAL A 36 -10.83 9.57 9.85
CA VAL A 36 -12.06 8.79 9.82
C VAL A 36 -12.19 8.36 8.36
N PRO A 37 -12.18 7.06 8.05
CA PRO A 37 -12.30 6.62 6.67
C PRO A 37 -13.55 7.28 6.10
N ALA A 38 -13.35 8.13 5.08
CA ALA A 38 -14.45 8.75 4.37
C ALA A 38 -15.31 7.60 3.87
N ARG A 39 -16.45 7.40 4.54
CA ARG A 39 -17.36 6.31 4.29
C ARG A 39 -18.12 6.65 3.01
N GLU A 40 -17.44 6.57 1.86
CA GLU A 40 -18.07 6.47 0.56
C GLU A 40 -18.74 5.09 0.48
N THR A 41 -19.86 4.94 1.18
CA THR A 41 -20.78 3.82 1.01
C THR A 41 -21.46 3.94 -0.35
N SER A 42 -20.70 3.71 -1.41
CA SER A 42 -21.23 3.08 -2.62
C SER A 42 -21.31 1.57 -2.39
N THR A 43 -21.86 1.14 -1.25
CA THR A 43 -22.23 -0.24 -1.02
C THR A 43 -23.34 -0.57 -2.01
N GLY A 44 -23.16 -1.64 -2.78
CA GLY A 44 -24.18 -2.13 -3.70
C GLY A 44 -25.54 -2.19 -2.99
N VAL A 45 -26.53 -1.50 -3.56
CA VAL A 45 -27.85 -1.37 -2.96
C VAL A 45 -28.66 -2.59 -3.39
N ALA A 46 -28.78 -3.56 -2.50
CA ALA A 46 -29.61 -4.75 -2.69
C ALA A 46 -30.71 -4.79 -1.63
N GLY A 47 -31.97 -4.90 -2.04
CA GLY A 47 -33.07 -4.93 -1.07
C GLY A 47 -34.46 -4.98 -1.69
N LYS A 48 -35.46 -5.06 -0.81
CA LYS A 48 -36.87 -5.05 -1.20
C LYS A 48 -37.25 -3.66 -1.71
N VAL A 49 -37.99 -3.61 -2.81
CA VAL A 49 -38.59 -2.40 -3.36
C VAL A 49 -40.09 -2.59 -3.55
N THR A 50 -40.86 -1.56 -3.23
CA THR A 50 -42.30 -1.47 -3.49
C THR A 50 -42.59 -0.22 -4.31
N ILE A 51 -43.16 -0.37 -5.49
CA ILE A 51 -43.54 0.71 -6.39
C ILE A 51 -45.07 0.73 -6.49
N VAL A 52 -45.69 1.80 -6.00
CA VAL A 52 -47.12 2.06 -6.12
C VAL A 52 -47.33 3.02 -7.28
N ILE A 53 -48.16 2.63 -8.24
CA ILE A 53 -48.43 3.40 -9.45
C ILE A 53 -49.93 3.65 -9.54
N SER A 54 -50.32 4.90 -9.74
CA SER A 54 -51.71 5.33 -9.88
C SER A 54 -51.88 6.07 -11.20
N ILE A 55 -52.63 5.49 -12.13
CA ILE A 55 -52.91 6.10 -13.43
C ILE A 55 -54.40 6.43 -13.47
N GLY A 56 -54.70 7.72 -13.55
CA GLY A 56 -56.06 8.23 -13.68
C GLY A 56 -56.54 8.24 -15.13
N ALA A 57 -57.79 8.69 -15.35
CA ALA A 57 -58.38 8.75 -16.69
C ALA A 57 -57.68 9.74 -17.64
N LYS A 58 -56.98 10.75 -17.11
CA LYS A 58 -56.17 11.70 -17.87
C LYS A 58 -54.68 11.51 -17.51
N PRO A 59 -53.79 11.24 -18.50
CA PRO A 59 -52.35 11.18 -18.25
C PRO A 59 -51.78 12.58 -17.96
N PRO A 60 -50.67 12.69 -17.22
CA PRO A 60 -49.87 11.60 -16.64
C PRO A 60 -50.42 11.09 -15.30
N GLY A 61 -50.16 9.82 -15.00
CA GLY A 61 -50.37 9.26 -13.66
C GLY A 61 -49.24 9.63 -12.70
N THR A 62 -49.28 9.08 -11.48
CA THR A 62 -48.25 9.25 -10.45
C THR A 62 -47.66 7.91 -10.03
N PHE A 63 -46.43 7.92 -9.51
CA PHE A 63 -45.86 6.78 -8.80
C PHE A 63 -45.14 7.21 -7.51
N SER A 64 -45.02 6.27 -6.59
CA SER A 64 -44.17 6.34 -5.41
C SER A 64 -43.43 5.01 -5.25
N ALA A 65 -42.11 5.07 -5.10
CA ALA A 65 -41.25 3.93 -4.78
C ALA A 65 -40.77 4.05 -3.32
N ARG A 66 -40.76 2.92 -2.60
CA ARG A 66 -40.30 2.79 -1.21
C ARG A 66 -39.49 1.52 -1.02
N GLY A 67 -38.67 1.50 0.03
CA GLY A 67 -37.78 0.39 0.38
C GLY A 67 -36.33 0.79 0.09
N VAL A 68 -35.61 -0.04 -0.66
CA VAL A 68 -34.20 0.21 -0.98
C VAL A 68 -33.96 1.41 -1.92
N ILE A 69 -35.03 1.92 -2.53
CA ILE A 69 -35.09 3.24 -3.18
C ILE A 69 -36.29 4.02 -2.64
N SER A 70 -36.16 5.35 -2.60
CA SER A 70 -37.24 6.28 -2.24
C SER A 70 -37.34 7.37 -3.30
N ASP A 71 -38.43 7.40 -4.06
CA ASP A 71 -38.68 8.40 -5.09
C ASP A 71 -40.18 8.51 -5.40
N SER A 72 -40.56 9.60 -6.04
CA SER A 72 -41.93 9.81 -6.51
C SER A 72 -41.92 10.72 -7.72
N GLY A 73 -42.95 10.60 -8.56
CA GLY A 73 -43.06 11.43 -9.73
C GLY A 73 -44.17 11.00 -10.68
N ARG A 74 -43.94 11.22 -11.96
CA ARG A 74 -44.94 10.99 -13.01
C ARG A 74 -44.81 9.58 -13.58
N ALA A 75 -45.93 8.96 -13.89
CA ALA A 75 -46.01 7.65 -14.51
C ALA A 75 -46.73 7.73 -15.86
N ARG A 76 -46.20 7.02 -16.85
CA ARG A 76 -46.88 6.73 -18.12
C ARG A 76 -46.92 5.23 -18.31
N ALA A 77 -48.02 4.72 -18.85
CA ALA A 77 -48.16 3.31 -19.16
C ALA A 77 -48.58 3.09 -20.60
N GLN A 78 -47.99 2.08 -21.22
CA GLN A 78 -48.41 1.55 -22.50
C GLN A 78 -48.85 0.10 -22.26
N LYS A 79 -50.14 -0.16 -22.46
CA LYS A 79 -50.76 -1.47 -22.25
C LYS A 79 -50.99 -2.15 -23.60
N THR A 80 -50.64 -3.43 -23.67
CA THR A 80 -50.93 -4.31 -24.81
C THR A 80 -51.62 -5.56 -24.29
N VAL A 81 -52.76 -5.90 -24.88
CA VAL A 81 -53.53 -7.10 -24.54
C VAL A 81 -53.45 -8.06 -25.72
N SER A 82 -53.03 -9.31 -25.48
CA SER A 82 -52.96 -10.37 -26.48
C SER A 82 -53.55 -11.64 -25.90
N GLY A 83 -54.73 -12.02 -26.38
CA GLY A 83 -55.54 -13.09 -25.81
C GLY A 83 -55.80 -12.87 -24.31
N LYS A 84 -55.47 -13.87 -23.48
CA LYS A 84 -55.58 -13.79 -22.01
C LYS A 84 -54.37 -13.11 -21.34
N ARG A 85 -53.41 -12.55 -22.08
CA ARG A 85 -52.18 -11.97 -21.51
C ARG A 85 -52.17 -10.46 -21.67
N VAL A 86 -51.87 -9.77 -20.57
CA VAL A 86 -51.64 -8.32 -20.53
C VAL A 86 -50.17 -8.06 -20.30
N ARG A 87 -49.57 -7.23 -21.16
CA ARG A 87 -48.25 -6.64 -20.99
C ARG A 87 -48.39 -5.14 -20.80
N MET A 88 -47.62 -4.58 -19.89
CA MET A 88 -47.66 -3.17 -19.56
C MET A 88 -46.24 -2.65 -19.39
N THR A 89 -45.85 -1.72 -20.26
CA THR A 89 -44.59 -0.99 -20.13
C THR A 89 -44.87 0.31 -19.39
N LEU A 90 -44.16 0.54 -18.29
CA LEU A 90 -44.34 1.64 -17.37
C LEU A 90 -43.09 2.52 -17.40
N SER A 91 -43.24 3.78 -17.77
CA SER A 91 -42.19 4.79 -17.72
C SER A 91 -42.41 5.69 -16.51
N LEU A 92 -41.56 5.55 -15.49
CA LEU A 92 -41.65 6.24 -14.21
C LEU A 92 -40.56 7.31 -14.14
N ARG A 93 -40.94 8.58 -14.17
CA ARG A 93 -40.01 9.73 -14.13
C ARG A 93 -40.07 10.40 -12.77
N GLY A 94 -39.09 10.12 -11.92
CA GLY A 94 -38.95 10.68 -10.58
C GLY A 94 -37.91 11.78 -10.50
N LYS A 95 -37.56 12.17 -9.26
CA LYS A 95 -36.53 13.19 -8.99
C LYS A 95 -35.12 12.65 -9.26
N ASN A 96 -34.90 11.38 -8.94
CA ASN A 96 -33.56 10.78 -8.98
C ASN A 96 -33.23 10.15 -10.34
N GLY A 97 -34.22 9.97 -11.22
CA GLY A 97 -34.03 9.42 -12.56
C GLY A 97 -35.32 8.89 -13.19
N THR A 98 -35.17 8.14 -14.26
CA THR A 98 -36.28 7.43 -14.93
C THR A 98 -36.10 5.93 -14.75
N LEU A 99 -37.19 5.20 -14.49
CA LEU A 99 -37.27 3.74 -14.51
C LEU A 99 -38.23 3.30 -15.63
N THR A 100 -37.84 2.30 -16.41
CA THR A 100 -38.73 1.64 -17.37
C THR A 100 -38.99 0.23 -16.89
N VAL A 101 -40.25 -0.10 -16.60
CA VAL A 101 -40.65 -1.40 -16.03
C VAL A 101 -41.57 -2.13 -17.00
N LEU A 102 -41.38 -3.44 -17.17
CA LEU A 102 -42.30 -4.31 -17.89
C LEU A 102 -43.04 -5.19 -16.90
N ALA A 103 -44.35 -5.03 -16.79
CA ALA A 103 -45.23 -5.90 -16.03
C ALA A 103 -46.04 -6.80 -16.98
N THR A 104 -46.21 -8.08 -16.62
CA THR A 104 -46.96 -9.08 -17.38
C THR A 104 -47.91 -9.83 -16.46
N GLN A 105 -49.15 -10.04 -16.90
CA GLN A 105 -50.13 -10.85 -16.17
C GLN A 105 -51.03 -11.64 -17.12
N ILE A 106 -51.43 -12.84 -16.69
CA ILE A 106 -52.50 -13.62 -17.32
C ILE A 106 -53.83 -13.23 -16.67
N CYS A 107 -54.84 -12.88 -17.45
CA CYS A 107 -56.16 -12.52 -16.98
C CYS A 107 -56.86 -13.70 -16.31
N GLY A 108 -57.45 -13.44 -15.15
CA GLY A 108 -57.93 -14.47 -14.23
C GLY A 108 -56.88 -14.92 -13.20
N SER A 109 -55.58 -14.65 -13.43
CA SER A 109 -54.54 -14.92 -12.42
C SER A 109 -54.61 -13.90 -11.28
N SER A 110 -54.38 -14.37 -10.06
CA SER A 110 -54.22 -13.54 -8.85
C SER A 110 -52.87 -12.81 -8.80
N LYS A 111 -51.87 -13.22 -9.61
CA LYS A 111 -50.51 -12.67 -9.62
C LYS A 111 -49.99 -12.44 -11.04
N GLY A 112 -49.31 -11.32 -11.23
CA GLY A 112 -48.46 -11.01 -12.38
C GLY A 112 -47.00 -10.86 -11.97
N THR A 113 -46.11 -10.80 -12.95
CA THR A 113 -44.67 -10.58 -12.77
C THR A 113 -44.27 -9.22 -13.34
N TRP A 114 -43.19 -8.65 -12.85
CA TRP A 114 -42.58 -7.48 -13.46
C TRP A 114 -41.06 -7.55 -13.41
N ARG A 115 -40.43 -6.84 -14.33
CA ARG A 115 -38.98 -6.64 -14.34
C ARG A 115 -38.62 -5.21 -14.71
N LEU A 116 -37.52 -4.70 -14.18
CA LEU A 116 -36.93 -3.44 -14.60
C LEU A 116 -36.21 -3.66 -15.94
N LEU A 117 -36.58 -2.89 -16.96
CA LEU A 117 -35.95 -2.92 -18.28
C LEU A 117 -34.74 -1.98 -18.35
N SER A 118 -34.87 -0.78 -17.78
CA SER A 118 -33.80 0.22 -17.79
C SER A 118 -33.99 1.26 -16.70
N GLY A 119 -32.89 1.92 -16.33
CA GLY A 119 -32.86 3.04 -15.41
C GLY A 119 -31.88 4.12 -15.87
N THR A 120 -32.13 5.38 -15.49
CA THR A 120 -31.22 6.52 -15.76
C THR A 120 -30.77 7.18 -14.46
N ARG A 121 -29.69 8.00 -14.54
CA ARG A 121 -29.11 8.70 -13.39
C ARG A 121 -28.82 7.74 -12.23
N THR A 122 -29.39 7.95 -11.05
CA THR A 122 -29.16 7.10 -9.86
C THR A 122 -29.64 5.67 -10.04
N TYR A 123 -30.53 5.41 -11.01
CA TYR A 123 -31.06 4.08 -11.32
C TYR A 123 -30.30 3.34 -12.41
N ARG A 124 -29.23 3.95 -12.95
CA ARG A 124 -28.47 3.36 -14.05
C ARG A 124 -27.89 2.00 -13.63
N GLY A 125 -28.11 1.00 -14.48
CA GLY A 125 -27.61 -0.36 -14.29
C GLY A 125 -28.33 -1.20 -13.24
N PHE A 126 -29.34 -0.64 -12.54
CA PHE A 126 -30.12 -1.42 -11.59
C PHE A 126 -30.86 -2.54 -12.32
N SER A 127 -30.96 -3.70 -11.67
CA SER A 127 -31.80 -4.81 -12.08
C SER A 127 -32.88 -5.04 -11.03
N ALA A 128 -34.09 -5.39 -11.46
CA ALA A 128 -35.18 -5.70 -10.54
C ALA A 128 -36.12 -6.71 -11.14
N VAL A 129 -36.61 -7.61 -10.30
CA VAL A 129 -37.69 -8.55 -10.64
C VAL A 129 -38.65 -8.65 -9.46
N GLY A 130 -39.92 -8.92 -9.75
CA GLY A 130 -40.91 -9.06 -8.70
C GLY A 130 -42.29 -9.46 -9.18
N THR A 131 -43.24 -9.30 -8.28
CA THR A 131 -44.66 -9.60 -8.48
C THR A 131 -45.50 -8.33 -8.39
N GLY A 132 -46.62 -8.33 -9.10
CA GLY A 132 -47.57 -7.22 -9.07
C GLY A 132 -48.91 -7.63 -9.66
N ARG A 133 -49.93 -6.80 -9.44
CA ARG A 133 -51.28 -7.04 -9.99
C ARG A 133 -51.63 -5.95 -10.99
N LEU A 134 -51.90 -6.37 -12.22
CA LEU A 134 -52.43 -5.58 -13.32
C LEU A 134 -53.94 -5.77 -13.43
N VAL A 135 -54.64 -4.73 -13.88
CA VAL A 135 -56.07 -4.81 -14.20
C VAL A 135 -56.22 -5.20 -15.67
N CYS A 136 -56.90 -6.33 -15.91
CA CYS A 136 -57.07 -6.86 -17.26
C CYS A 136 -58.05 -6.07 -18.13
N GLY A 137 -59.10 -5.48 -17.54
CA GLY A 137 -60.08 -4.71 -18.29
C GLY A 137 -59.53 -3.44 -18.97
N ASN A 138 -60.24 -2.91 -19.96
CA ASN A 138 -59.90 -1.67 -20.68
C ASN A 138 -60.16 -0.39 -19.85
N ARG A 139 -60.23 -0.50 -18.52
CA ARG A 139 -60.47 0.65 -17.67
C ARG A 139 -59.32 1.64 -17.78
N VAL A 140 -59.66 2.90 -18.01
CA VAL A 140 -58.73 4.01 -18.22
C VAL A 140 -57.96 4.33 -16.93
N ALA A 141 -58.60 4.14 -15.76
CA ALA A 141 -57.98 4.33 -14.46
C ALA A 141 -57.64 2.99 -13.79
N TYR A 142 -56.41 2.87 -13.28
CA TYR A 142 -56.03 1.74 -12.44
C TYR A 142 -54.89 2.11 -11.49
N ARG A 143 -54.88 1.44 -10.33
CA ARG A 143 -53.81 1.47 -9.35
C ARG A 143 -53.14 0.10 -9.33
N THR A 144 -51.82 0.08 -9.45
CA THR A 144 -51.04 -1.16 -9.36
C THR A 144 -49.94 -1.01 -8.32
N VAL A 145 -49.64 -2.12 -7.66
CA VAL A 145 -48.56 -2.23 -6.68
C VAL A 145 -47.60 -3.31 -7.19
N LEU A 146 -46.36 -2.91 -7.42
CA LEU A 146 -45.28 -3.78 -7.84
C LEU A 146 -44.32 -3.96 -6.66
N THR A 147 -44.15 -5.19 -6.20
CA THR A 147 -43.20 -5.52 -5.12
C THR A 147 -42.13 -6.43 -5.66
N GLY A 148 -40.86 -6.19 -5.36
CA GLY A 148 -39.76 -6.98 -5.88
C GLY A 148 -38.47 -6.79 -5.11
N ARG A 149 -37.38 -7.34 -5.66
CA ARG A 149 -36.02 -7.09 -5.21
C ARG A 149 -35.30 -6.26 -6.25
N LEU A 150 -34.64 -5.20 -5.80
CA LEU A 150 -33.76 -4.36 -6.60
C LEU A 150 -32.33 -4.74 -6.25
N GLN A 151 -31.48 -4.85 -7.26
CA GLN A 151 -30.05 -5.07 -7.15
C GLN A 151 -29.36 -3.98 -7.98
N SER A 152 -28.47 -3.21 -7.37
CA SER A 152 -27.54 -2.38 -8.11
C SER A 152 -26.69 -3.24 -9.04
N PRO A 153 -26.18 -2.69 -10.17
CA PRO A 153 -25.20 -3.42 -10.97
C PRO A 153 -24.02 -3.77 -10.06
N PRO A 154 -23.32 -4.90 -10.31
CA PRO A 154 -22.01 -5.10 -9.70
C PRO A 154 -21.19 -3.85 -10.02
N LEU A 155 -20.70 -3.20 -8.97
CA LEU A 155 -19.85 -2.03 -9.14
C LEU A 155 -18.66 -2.49 -9.97
N GLY A 156 -18.34 -1.74 -11.03
CA GLY A 156 -17.19 -2.08 -11.85
C GLY A 156 -15.96 -2.21 -10.96
N LEU A 157 -15.14 -3.23 -11.24
CA LEU A 157 -13.86 -3.41 -10.54
C LEU A 157 -13.02 -2.15 -10.73
N ILE A 158 -12.54 -1.56 -9.65
CA ILE A 158 -11.60 -0.43 -9.70
C ILE A 158 -10.17 -0.95 -9.90
N ALA A 159 -9.86 -2.05 -9.21
CA ALA A 159 -8.63 -2.80 -9.33
C ALA A 159 -8.93 -4.28 -9.63
N LYS A 160 -8.00 -4.97 -10.29
CA LYS A 160 -8.09 -6.42 -10.49
C LYS A 160 -7.92 -7.08 -9.10
N PRO A 161 -8.83 -7.96 -8.67
CA PRO A 161 -8.62 -8.71 -7.43
C PRO A 161 -7.34 -9.54 -7.46
N GLY A 162 -6.73 -9.72 -6.29
CA GLY A 162 -5.52 -10.52 -6.11
C GLY A 162 -4.37 -9.76 -5.47
N THR A 163 -3.19 -10.36 -5.52
CA THR A 163 -1.98 -9.85 -4.88
C THR A 163 -1.13 -9.08 -5.88
N TYR A 164 -0.77 -7.86 -5.53
CA TYR A 164 0.21 -7.05 -6.23
C TYR A 164 1.51 -7.11 -5.44
N SER A 165 2.63 -7.41 -6.10
CA SER A 165 3.93 -7.44 -5.43
C SER A 165 5.01 -6.71 -6.22
N LEU A 166 6.02 -6.22 -5.50
CA LEU A 166 7.26 -5.68 -6.03
C LEU A 166 8.42 -6.18 -5.18
N THR A 167 9.52 -6.56 -5.81
CA THR A 167 10.83 -6.56 -5.16
C THR A 167 11.71 -5.55 -5.89
N ASP A 168 12.14 -4.51 -5.18
CA ASP A 168 13.12 -3.53 -5.62
C ASP A 168 14.51 -4.00 -5.17
N PHE A 169 15.25 -4.59 -6.09
CA PHE A 169 16.56 -5.18 -5.84
C PHE A 169 17.68 -4.16 -5.61
N GLU A 170 17.46 -2.87 -5.91
CA GLU A 170 18.45 -1.83 -5.63
C GLU A 170 18.32 -1.33 -4.20
N ARG A 171 17.08 -1.21 -3.72
CA ARG A 171 16.77 -0.76 -2.36
C ARG A 171 16.58 -1.91 -1.36
N ASN A 172 16.70 -3.16 -1.81
CA ASN A 172 16.40 -4.36 -1.03
C ASN A 172 15.00 -4.31 -0.38
N PHE A 173 14.04 -3.76 -1.10
CA PHE A 173 12.72 -3.42 -0.58
C PHE A 173 11.64 -4.29 -1.24
N ARG A 174 10.62 -4.70 -0.49
CA ARG A 174 9.44 -5.38 -1.05
C ARG A 174 8.17 -4.74 -0.57
N ALA A 175 7.22 -4.57 -1.49
CA ALA A 175 5.86 -4.11 -1.20
C ALA A 175 4.88 -5.17 -1.69
N THR A 176 3.87 -5.47 -0.88
CA THR A 176 2.75 -6.35 -1.24
C THR A 176 1.46 -5.64 -0.92
N VAL A 177 0.49 -5.73 -1.83
CA VAL A 177 -0.86 -5.17 -1.67
C VAL A 177 -1.86 -6.24 -2.09
N GLU A 178 -2.78 -6.60 -1.20
CA GLU A 178 -3.87 -7.53 -1.51
C GLU A 178 -5.17 -6.77 -1.76
N VAL A 179 -5.80 -7.05 -2.89
CA VAL A 179 -7.09 -6.49 -3.29
C VAL A 179 -8.16 -7.58 -3.20
N ALA A 180 -9.22 -7.28 -2.46
CA ALA A 180 -10.35 -8.18 -2.26
C ALA A 180 -11.06 -8.55 -3.58
N PRO A 181 -11.87 -9.63 -3.60
CA PRO A 181 -12.66 -10.04 -4.76
C PRO A 181 -13.61 -8.94 -5.31
N ASP A 182 -13.97 -7.96 -4.49
CA ASP A 182 -14.80 -6.83 -4.92
C ASP A 182 -14.05 -5.83 -5.82
N GLY A 183 -12.72 -5.91 -5.91
CA GLY A 183 -11.87 -5.00 -6.69
C GLY A 183 -11.92 -3.54 -6.22
N ARG A 184 -12.40 -3.29 -5.00
CA ARG A 184 -12.65 -1.96 -4.43
C ARG A 184 -12.14 -1.82 -3.00
N THR A 185 -11.59 -2.89 -2.43
CA THR A 185 -11.05 -2.93 -1.09
C THR A 185 -9.64 -3.47 -1.11
N VAL A 186 -8.71 -2.80 -0.44
CA VAL A 186 -7.39 -3.33 -0.08
C VAL A 186 -7.51 -3.97 1.31
N THR A 187 -7.05 -5.22 1.43
CA THR A 187 -7.17 -6.02 2.66
C THR A 187 -5.88 -6.15 3.45
N ASP A 188 -4.75 -6.16 2.74
CA ASP A 188 -3.41 -6.22 3.31
C ASP A 188 -2.51 -5.28 2.52
N VAL A 189 -1.70 -4.50 3.24
CA VAL A 189 -0.52 -3.85 2.68
C VAL A 189 0.66 -4.20 3.57
N SER A 190 1.71 -4.74 3.00
CA SER A 190 2.93 -5.05 3.74
C SER A 190 4.16 -4.54 3.02
N PHE A 191 5.10 -4.06 3.81
CA PHE A 191 6.42 -3.66 3.35
C PHE A 191 7.47 -4.45 4.09
N ARG A 192 8.54 -4.81 3.38
CA ARG A 192 9.76 -5.32 4.00
C ARG A 192 10.89 -4.37 3.70
N MET A 193 11.78 -4.22 4.68
CA MET A 193 13.05 -3.52 4.54
C MET A 193 12.95 -2.01 4.29
N ILE A 194 12.08 -1.34 5.04
CA ILE A 194 12.12 0.12 5.12
C ILE A 194 13.23 0.52 6.12
N ILE A 195 14.22 1.29 5.65
CA ILE A 195 15.34 1.73 6.47
C ILE A 195 15.03 3.11 7.05
N ALA A 196 14.83 3.19 8.36
CA ALA A 196 14.64 4.44 9.09
C ALA A 196 15.92 4.86 9.81
N ARG A 197 16.22 6.17 9.78
CA ARG A 197 17.34 6.76 10.52
C ARG A 197 16.80 7.45 11.77
N CYS A 198 17.41 7.14 12.92
CA CYS A 198 16.94 7.54 14.23
C CYS A 198 17.91 8.49 14.95
N GLN A 199 17.40 9.20 15.96
CA GLN A 199 18.18 9.96 16.94
C GLN A 199 18.03 9.35 18.35
N PRO A 200 19.13 9.11 19.10
CA PRO A 200 20.55 9.18 18.70
C PRO A 200 20.87 8.28 17.49
N PRO A 201 21.98 8.51 16.76
CA PRO A 201 22.22 7.89 15.45
C PRO A 201 22.15 6.36 15.53
N ARG A 202 21.07 5.83 15.01
CA ARG A 202 20.79 4.39 14.89
C ARG A 202 20.04 4.14 13.58
N ILE A 203 20.15 2.92 13.08
CA ILE A 203 19.40 2.47 11.91
C ILE A 203 18.37 1.46 12.39
N ARG A 204 17.10 1.66 12.02
CA ARG A 204 16.03 0.67 12.22
C ARG A 204 15.61 0.10 10.88
N PHE A 205 15.43 -1.20 10.85
CA PHE A 205 14.86 -1.92 9.72
C PHE A 205 13.41 -2.23 10.07
N LEU A 206 12.49 -1.74 9.26
CA LEU A 206 11.06 -1.79 9.52
C LEU A 206 10.38 -2.72 8.51
N GLU A 207 9.44 -3.52 9.01
CA GLU A 207 8.61 -4.43 8.22
C GLU A 207 7.13 -4.22 8.55
N PRO A 208 6.57 -3.01 8.27
CA PRO A 208 5.21 -2.72 8.66
C PRO A 208 4.22 -3.56 7.84
N ARG A 209 3.16 -3.98 8.52
CA ARG A 209 2.02 -4.70 7.93
C ARG A 209 0.72 -4.07 8.38
N PHE A 210 -0.11 -3.71 7.42
CA PHE A 210 -1.38 -3.04 7.59
C PHE A 210 -2.50 -4.00 7.17
N ASN A 211 -2.98 -4.78 8.14
CA ASN A 211 -4.15 -5.63 7.96
C ASN A 211 -5.42 -4.79 8.19
N GLY A 212 -6.35 -4.80 7.25
CA GLY A 212 -7.56 -3.98 7.41
C GLY A 212 -8.50 -4.04 6.23
N THR A 213 -9.36 -3.03 6.12
CA THR A 213 -10.29 -2.86 5.01
C THR A 213 -10.19 -1.41 4.57
N TYR A 214 -9.37 -1.17 3.55
CA TYR A 214 -9.10 0.16 3.04
C TYR A 214 -9.81 0.35 1.70
N ALA A 215 -10.78 1.26 1.66
CA ALA A 215 -11.55 1.51 0.45
C ALA A 215 -10.68 2.13 -0.65
N ILE A 216 -10.84 1.65 -1.87
CA ILE A 216 -10.26 2.24 -3.08
C ILE A 216 -11.26 3.29 -3.59
N GLY A 217 -10.89 4.56 -3.47
CA GLY A 217 -11.73 5.69 -3.86
C GLY A 217 -11.91 5.83 -5.38
N ALA A 218 -12.76 6.76 -5.79
CA ALA A 218 -13.09 7.02 -7.21
C ALA A 218 -11.88 7.35 -8.11
N GLY A 219 -10.75 7.81 -7.53
CA GLY A 219 -9.48 8.04 -8.22
C GLY A 219 -8.59 6.79 -8.37
N SER A 220 -9.13 5.60 -8.12
CA SER A 220 -8.39 4.33 -8.00
C SER A 220 -7.28 4.38 -6.96
N SER A 221 -7.47 5.15 -5.89
CA SER A 221 -6.45 5.39 -4.86
C SER A 221 -6.91 4.94 -3.48
N PHE A 222 -5.95 4.55 -2.65
CA PHE A 222 -6.14 4.30 -1.23
C PHE A 222 -5.05 5.02 -0.42
N SER A 223 -5.31 5.24 0.86
CA SER A 223 -4.33 5.76 1.82
C SER A 223 -4.53 5.12 3.18
N ILE A 224 -3.42 4.92 3.90
CA ILE A 224 -3.37 4.35 5.24
C ILE A 224 -2.49 5.28 6.07
N ALA A 225 -3.00 5.69 7.23
CA ALA A 225 -2.23 6.41 8.24
C ALA A 225 -2.33 5.62 9.55
N SER A 226 -1.19 5.13 10.07
CA SER A 226 -1.16 4.29 11.27
C SER A 226 0.23 4.29 11.88
N GLU A 227 0.35 4.47 13.20
CA GLU A 227 1.61 4.30 13.95
C GLU A 227 2.83 5.03 13.34
N GLY A 228 2.65 6.30 12.92
CA GLY A 228 3.71 7.10 12.29
C GLY A 228 3.96 6.77 10.82
N TYR A 229 3.28 5.78 10.25
CA TYR A 229 3.32 5.49 8.82
C TYR A 229 2.26 6.29 8.05
N LEU A 230 2.68 6.79 6.89
CA LEU A 230 1.80 7.29 5.85
C LEU A 230 2.04 6.47 4.58
N VAL A 231 1.02 5.72 4.18
CA VAL A 231 1.03 4.90 2.96
C VAL A 231 -0.02 5.44 2.01
N SER A 232 0.32 5.54 0.74
CA SER A 232 -0.64 5.81 -0.32
C SER A 232 -0.38 4.92 -1.51
N GLY A 233 -1.44 4.59 -2.26
CA GLY A 233 -1.33 3.82 -3.49
C GLY A 233 -2.41 4.19 -4.50
N LYS A 234 -2.09 4.06 -5.78
CA LYS A 234 -2.99 4.33 -6.92
C LYS A 234 -2.86 3.24 -7.96
N PHE A 235 -3.98 2.57 -8.26
CA PHE A 235 -4.05 1.53 -9.27
C PHE A 235 -4.10 2.11 -10.69
N ARG A 236 -3.24 1.61 -11.58
CA ARG A 236 -3.17 1.98 -13.00
C ARG A 236 -2.63 0.82 -13.83
N GLY A 237 -3.41 0.35 -14.81
CA GLY A 237 -2.96 -0.60 -15.82
C GLY A 237 -2.41 -1.92 -15.27
N GLY A 238 -3.08 -2.53 -14.28
CA GLY A 238 -2.64 -3.80 -13.68
C GLY A 238 -1.49 -3.67 -12.68
N ALA A 239 -1.10 -2.46 -12.31
CA ALA A 239 -0.15 -2.17 -11.25
C ALA A 239 -0.73 -1.18 -10.23
N VAL A 240 -0.07 -1.05 -9.09
CA VAL A 240 -0.30 -0.03 -8.07
C VAL A 240 0.99 0.77 -7.88
N LEU A 241 0.88 2.09 -7.92
CA LEU A 241 1.96 3.04 -7.70
C LEU A 241 1.71 3.75 -6.37
N GLY A 242 2.69 3.87 -5.51
CA GLY A 242 2.47 4.44 -4.19
C GLY A 242 3.69 5.05 -3.54
N THR A 243 3.47 5.58 -2.35
CA THR A 243 4.51 6.09 -1.47
C THR A 243 4.34 5.51 -0.07
N VAL A 244 5.44 5.33 0.65
CA VAL A 244 5.44 5.03 2.08
C VAL A 244 6.45 5.91 2.78
N SER A 245 6.08 6.49 3.91
CA SER A 245 6.98 7.20 4.82
C SER A 245 6.70 6.80 6.25
N PHE A 246 7.69 6.93 7.11
CA PHE A 246 7.61 6.67 8.54
C PHE A 246 8.22 7.84 9.31
N ASP A 247 7.51 8.31 10.32
CA ASP A 247 7.98 9.31 11.28
C ASP A 247 7.38 9.03 12.66
N ALA A 248 8.17 8.38 13.54
CA ALA A 248 7.82 8.12 14.93
C ALA A 248 9.07 7.79 15.75
N ASP A 249 9.00 7.96 17.08
CA ASP A 249 10.06 7.60 18.03
C ASP A 249 11.44 8.21 17.71
N GLY A 250 11.47 9.42 17.13
CA GLY A 250 12.72 10.06 16.68
C GLY A 250 13.39 9.37 15.49
N CYS A 251 12.68 8.48 14.82
CA CYS A 251 13.09 7.77 13.61
C CYS A 251 12.28 8.25 12.41
N ARG A 252 12.97 8.54 11.30
CA ARG A 252 12.33 9.02 10.08
C ARG A 252 12.86 8.31 8.84
N THR A 253 12.01 8.21 7.83
CA THR A 253 12.37 7.78 6.48
C THR A 253 12.09 8.90 5.48
N GLU A 254 12.88 9.00 4.42
CA GLU A 254 12.43 9.77 3.26
C GLU A 254 11.23 9.07 2.61
N PRO A 255 10.31 9.80 1.96
CA PRO A 255 9.20 9.20 1.23
C PRO A 255 9.72 8.24 0.16
N LEU A 256 9.37 6.96 0.32
CA LEU A 256 9.80 5.90 -0.57
C LEU A 256 8.71 5.62 -1.61
N SER A 257 8.98 5.96 -2.87
CA SER A 257 8.10 5.60 -3.99
C SER A 257 8.22 4.11 -4.34
N TRP A 258 7.09 3.44 -4.57
CA TRP A 258 7.02 2.02 -4.90
C TRP A 258 6.00 1.72 -6.01
N ARG A 259 6.17 0.57 -6.68
CA ARG A 259 5.30 0.10 -7.78
C ARG A 259 5.13 -1.41 -7.74
N ALA A 260 3.97 -1.92 -7.33
CA ALA A 260 3.67 -3.36 -7.33
C ALA A 260 2.80 -3.78 -8.53
N ALA A 261 3.10 -4.92 -9.12
CA ALA A 261 2.36 -5.49 -10.26
C ALA A 261 1.58 -6.74 -9.84
N GLY A 262 0.45 -6.99 -10.48
CA GLY A 262 -0.45 -8.12 -10.15
C GLY A 262 0.11 -9.51 -10.48
N ASP A 263 1.20 -9.59 -11.25
CA ASP A 263 1.89 -10.83 -11.57
C ASP A 263 3.20 -10.85 -10.81
N ALA A 264 3.33 -11.75 -9.83
CA ALA A 264 4.54 -11.87 -9.03
C ALA A 264 5.72 -12.30 -9.92
N ALA A 265 6.87 -11.64 -9.77
CA ALA A 265 8.10 -12.09 -10.39
C ALA A 265 8.41 -13.53 -9.93
N PRO A 266 8.92 -14.41 -10.82
CA PRO A 266 9.30 -15.75 -10.42
C PRO A 266 10.34 -15.67 -9.29
N ALA A 267 10.18 -16.52 -8.28
CA ALA A 267 11.16 -16.61 -7.20
C ALA A 267 12.53 -17.00 -7.76
N PRO A 268 13.64 -16.46 -7.23
CA PRO A 268 14.98 -16.83 -7.68
C PRO A 268 15.25 -18.31 -7.38
N SER A 269 15.91 -18.99 -8.32
CA SER A 269 16.24 -20.42 -8.25
C SER A 269 17.48 -20.70 -7.38
N VAL A 270 17.51 -20.16 -6.16
CA VAL A 270 18.60 -20.41 -5.20
C VAL A 270 18.11 -21.37 -4.13
N LEU A 271 18.96 -22.32 -3.76
CA LEU A 271 18.64 -23.29 -2.73
C LEU A 271 18.59 -22.62 -1.35
N VAL A 272 17.53 -22.92 -0.60
CA VAL A 272 17.36 -22.49 0.79
C VAL A 272 18.45 -23.14 1.66
N GLY A 273 18.97 -22.39 2.62
CA GLY A 273 19.93 -22.89 3.60
C GLY A 273 20.98 -21.87 4.03
N ARG A 274 21.82 -22.27 4.98
CA ARG A 274 22.95 -21.48 5.47
C ARG A 274 24.18 -21.71 4.59
N TYR A 275 24.80 -20.63 4.14
CA TYR A 275 26.05 -20.61 3.40
C TYR A 275 27.13 -19.97 4.27
N CYS A 276 28.18 -20.71 4.59
CA CYS A 276 29.31 -20.22 5.37
C CYS A 276 30.63 -20.48 4.64
N GLY A 277 31.60 -19.61 4.88
CA GLY A 277 32.93 -19.70 4.29
C GLY A 277 33.85 -18.60 4.77
N PHE A 278 35.00 -18.46 4.11
CA PHE A 278 36.09 -17.61 4.59
C PHE A 278 36.31 -16.40 3.68
N THR A 279 36.73 -15.29 4.30
CA THR A 279 37.33 -14.16 3.58
C THR A 279 38.84 -14.34 3.60
N LEU A 280 39.55 -13.78 2.61
CA LEU A 280 41.02 -13.77 2.62
C LEU A 280 41.61 -12.91 3.75
N ARG A 281 40.78 -12.14 4.47
CA ARG A 281 41.21 -11.14 5.46
C ARG A 281 40.62 -11.33 6.86
N GLY A 282 39.98 -12.46 7.17
CA GLY A 282 39.41 -12.61 8.50
C GLY A 282 38.44 -13.78 8.69
N PRO A 283 37.57 -13.69 9.71
CA PRO A 283 36.84 -14.83 10.28
C PRO A 283 35.74 -15.41 9.38
N GLY A 284 35.41 -14.77 8.27
CA GLY A 284 34.55 -15.35 7.23
C GLY A 284 33.27 -14.58 6.91
N VAL A 285 32.43 -15.23 6.10
CA VAL A 285 31.09 -14.78 5.72
C VAL A 285 30.11 -15.92 6.01
N CYS A 286 28.99 -15.60 6.65
CA CYS A 286 27.86 -16.50 6.79
C CYS A 286 26.58 -15.77 6.40
N LEU A 287 25.71 -16.45 5.67
CA LEU A 287 24.44 -15.89 5.22
C LEU A 287 23.37 -16.99 5.12
N ASP A 288 22.11 -16.64 5.37
CA ASP A 288 20.98 -17.56 5.34
C ASP A 288 20.09 -17.24 4.14
N VAL A 289 19.95 -18.17 3.19
CA VAL A 289 19.01 -18.03 2.08
C VAL A 289 17.64 -18.53 2.51
N THR A 290 16.64 -17.67 2.38
CA THR A 290 15.23 -17.90 2.70
C THR A 290 14.46 -18.49 1.51
N SER A 291 13.32 -19.13 1.77
CA SER A 291 12.48 -19.74 0.72
C SER A 291 11.83 -18.74 -0.24
N ASP A 292 11.74 -17.46 0.13
CA ASP A 292 11.13 -16.41 -0.67
C ASP A 292 12.15 -15.51 -1.39
N GLY A 293 13.40 -15.98 -1.49
CA GLY A 293 14.43 -15.40 -2.34
C GLY A 293 15.21 -14.25 -1.71
N TRP A 294 15.47 -14.31 -0.41
CA TRP A 294 16.27 -13.32 0.31
C TRP A 294 17.47 -13.93 1.01
N VAL A 295 18.51 -13.13 1.17
CA VAL A 295 19.58 -13.36 2.12
C VAL A 295 19.23 -12.70 3.45
N ALA A 296 19.19 -13.48 4.52
CA ALA A 296 19.02 -13.05 5.92
C ALA A 296 20.30 -13.31 6.72
N ASN A 297 20.40 -12.72 7.92
CA ASN A 297 21.49 -12.94 8.87
C ASN A 297 22.90 -12.81 8.25
N ALA A 298 23.05 -11.92 7.26
CA ALA A 298 24.28 -11.80 6.51
C ALA A 298 25.38 -11.22 7.40
N ARG A 299 26.29 -12.08 7.85
CA ARG A 299 27.41 -11.73 8.72
C ARG A 299 28.70 -11.71 7.93
N VAL A 300 29.43 -10.60 8.03
CA VAL A 300 30.77 -10.46 7.46
C VAL A 300 31.71 -10.09 8.59
N GLY A 301 32.84 -10.79 8.69
CA GLY A 301 33.93 -10.38 9.55
C GLY A 301 35.25 -10.20 8.83
N ALA A 302 36.05 -9.24 9.29
CA ALA A 302 37.36 -8.91 8.76
C ALA A 302 38.30 -8.39 9.84
N ASN A 303 39.59 -8.66 9.68
CA ASN A 303 40.64 -8.00 10.45
C ASN A 303 41.03 -6.70 9.76
N ILE A 304 40.95 -5.59 10.49
CA ILE A 304 41.18 -4.24 9.98
C ILE A 304 42.39 -3.65 10.69
N THR A 305 43.39 -3.25 9.91
CA THR A 305 44.55 -2.52 10.42
C THR A 305 44.24 -1.02 10.46
N CYS A 306 44.49 -0.41 11.61
CA CYS A 306 44.32 1.01 11.84
C CYS A 306 45.61 1.67 12.33
N PHE A 307 45.68 2.99 12.13
CA PHE A 307 46.82 3.84 12.43
C PHE A 307 46.40 4.95 13.39
N ALA A 308 47.33 5.32 14.28
CA ALA A 308 47.24 6.29 15.38
C ALA A 308 46.57 5.75 16.67
N PRO A 309 47.25 5.78 17.84
CA PRO A 309 48.60 6.31 18.08
C PRO A 309 49.71 5.34 17.65
N SER A 310 49.36 4.07 17.42
CA SER A 310 50.24 3.01 16.92
C SER A 310 49.46 2.13 15.94
N THR A 311 50.16 1.29 15.18
CA THR A 311 49.50 0.31 14.31
C THR A 311 48.82 -0.75 15.17
N ALA A 312 47.50 -0.87 15.03
CA ALA A 312 46.69 -1.87 15.72
C ALA A 312 45.82 -2.62 14.71
N THR A 313 45.58 -3.90 14.97
CA THR A 313 44.64 -4.72 14.20
C THR A 313 43.43 -5.01 15.06
N PHE A 314 42.26 -4.67 14.53
CA PHE A 314 40.98 -4.90 15.17
C PHE A 314 40.18 -5.92 14.37
N THR A 315 39.52 -6.85 15.05
CA THR A 315 38.58 -7.78 14.41
C THR A 315 37.20 -7.16 14.45
N PHE A 316 36.63 -6.93 13.28
CA PHE A 316 35.26 -6.46 13.13
C PHE A 316 34.39 -7.58 12.61
N ALA A 317 33.19 -7.71 13.18
CA ALA A 317 32.14 -8.54 12.64
C ALA A 317 30.84 -7.73 12.66
N TYR A 318 30.13 -7.72 11.54
CA TYR A 318 28.84 -7.08 11.43
C TYR A 318 27.84 -8.05 10.84
N THR A 319 26.71 -8.20 11.53
CA THR A 319 25.56 -8.96 11.05
C THR A 319 24.53 -7.95 10.55
N TYR A 320 24.24 -7.99 9.25
CA TYR A 320 23.18 -7.20 8.66
C TYR A 320 21.83 -7.65 9.24
N PRO A 321 21.12 -6.79 9.98
CA PRO A 321 19.88 -7.18 10.65
C PRO A 321 18.68 -7.23 9.69
N GLY A 322 18.86 -6.79 8.44
CA GLY A 322 17.82 -6.83 7.41
C GLY A 322 17.92 -8.01 6.46
N LEU A 323 17.20 -7.90 5.35
CA LEU A 323 17.12 -8.86 4.25
C LEU A 323 17.73 -8.26 2.97
N ILE A 324 18.43 -9.06 2.18
CA ILE A 324 19.01 -8.64 0.91
C ILE A 324 18.32 -9.43 -0.21
N ALA A 325 17.75 -8.73 -1.18
CA ALA A 325 16.97 -9.35 -2.24
C ALA A 325 17.90 -10.11 -3.19
N ILE A 326 17.57 -11.37 -3.49
CA ILE A 326 18.27 -12.15 -4.51
C ILE A 326 17.59 -11.88 -5.85
N ARG A 327 18.36 -11.35 -6.80
CA ARG A 327 17.93 -11.05 -8.17
C ARG A 327 17.66 -12.34 -8.95
N PRO A 328 16.88 -12.28 -10.05
CA PRO A 328 16.61 -13.45 -10.89
C PRO A 328 17.87 -14.11 -11.47
N ASP A 329 18.95 -13.33 -11.67
CA ASP A 329 20.27 -13.81 -12.12
C ASP A 329 21.14 -14.37 -10.98
N ARG A 330 20.52 -14.58 -9.81
CA ARG A 330 21.11 -15.10 -8.56
C ARG A 330 22.17 -14.20 -7.93
N THR A 331 22.21 -12.93 -8.29
CA THR A 331 23.06 -11.94 -7.62
C THR A 331 22.35 -11.25 -6.47
N PHE A 332 23.10 -10.73 -5.51
CA PHE A 332 22.58 -9.91 -4.42
C PHE A 332 23.61 -8.85 -4.06
N ALA A 333 23.16 -7.70 -3.58
CA ALA A 333 24.04 -6.61 -3.17
C ALA A 333 23.38 -5.71 -2.13
N VAL A 334 24.18 -5.22 -1.19
CA VAL A 334 23.78 -4.24 -0.19
C VAL A 334 24.99 -3.42 0.24
N GLU A 335 24.73 -2.14 0.49
CA GLU A 335 25.69 -1.22 1.09
C GLU A 335 24.98 -0.41 2.18
N LEU A 336 25.56 -0.37 3.36
CA LEU A 336 25.16 0.51 4.44
C LEU A 336 26.25 1.53 4.69
N ALA A 337 25.92 2.80 4.55
CA ALA A 337 26.78 3.90 4.95
C ALA A 337 26.53 4.29 6.41
N ASP A 338 27.62 4.68 7.09
CA ASP A 338 27.60 5.26 8.43
C ASP A 338 26.97 4.36 9.50
N VAL A 339 27.29 3.07 9.45
CA VAL A 339 26.94 2.11 10.50
C VAL A 339 27.70 2.52 11.77
N PRO A 340 27.02 2.91 12.86
CA PRO A 340 27.68 3.30 14.09
C PRO A 340 28.37 2.08 14.73
N LEU A 341 29.52 2.32 15.35
CA LEU A 341 30.26 1.32 16.13
C LEU A 341 30.00 1.53 17.62
N ASP A 342 29.95 0.46 18.40
CA ASP A 342 29.65 0.52 19.85
C ASP A 342 30.68 1.35 20.63
N ASP A 343 31.96 1.23 20.28
CA ASP A 343 33.05 2.01 20.90
C ASP A 343 33.12 3.47 20.38
N GLY A 344 32.28 3.81 19.40
CA GLY A 344 32.26 5.11 18.75
C GLY A 344 32.93 5.10 17.36
N GLY A 345 32.50 6.05 16.53
CA GLY A 345 32.86 6.11 15.12
C GLY A 345 31.81 5.44 14.23
N SER A 346 32.20 5.18 12.98
CA SER A 346 31.30 4.62 11.99
C SER A 346 32.04 3.87 10.90
N VAL A 347 31.32 2.98 10.21
CA VAL A 347 31.86 2.22 9.09
C VAL A 347 30.86 2.19 7.94
N ARG A 348 31.38 2.07 6.72
CA ARG A 348 30.58 1.67 5.57
C ARG A 348 30.73 0.17 5.36
N TRP A 349 29.64 -0.55 5.50
CA TRP A 349 29.57 -2.00 5.33
C TRP A 349 29.02 -2.33 3.94
N LYS A 350 29.67 -3.25 3.22
CA LYS A 350 29.25 -3.69 1.89
C LYS A 350 29.26 -5.21 1.82
N LEU A 351 28.26 -5.78 1.16
CA LEU A 351 28.21 -7.18 0.80
C LEU A 351 27.54 -7.35 -0.57
N GLU A 352 28.20 -8.05 -1.48
CA GLU A 352 27.64 -8.44 -2.77
C GLU A 352 28.14 -9.84 -3.15
N GLY A 353 27.33 -10.57 -3.91
CA GLY A 353 27.70 -11.90 -4.36
C GLY A 353 26.75 -12.51 -5.38
N LYS A 354 27.08 -13.72 -5.81
CA LYS A 354 26.32 -14.52 -6.77
C LYS A 354 26.30 -15.98 -6.33
N PHE A 355 25.10 -16.56 -6.31
CA PHE A 355 24.92 -18.00 -6.13
C PHE A 355 25.09 -18.72 -7.45
N ASP A 356 25.80 -19.84 -7.43
CA ASP A 356 25.93 -20.73 -8.59
C ASP A 356 24.96 -21.92 -8.49
N GLU A 357 25.12 -22.90 -9.38
CA GLU A 357 24.31 -24.13 -9.40
C GLU A 357 24.82 -25.20 -8.43
N ASN A 358 26.04 -25.06 -7.90
CA ASN A 358 26.73 -26.06 -7.09
C ASN A 358 26.61 -25.76 -5.58
N GLU A 359 25.57 -25.05 -5.18
CA GLU A 359 25.33 -24.63 -3.80
C GLU A 359 26.47 -23.79 -3.22
N GLN A 360 27.17 -23.05 -4.07
CA GLN A 360 28.24 -22.15 -3.69
C GLN A 360 27.82 -20.70 -3.95
N VAL A 361 28.33 -19.80 -3.12
CA VAL A 361 28.21 -18.36 -3.30
C VAL A 361 29.60 -17.75 -3.32
N THR A 362 29.84 -16.90 -4.30
CA THR A 362 31.08 -16.12 -4.40
C THR A 362 30.74 -14.64 -4.43
N GLY A 363 31.63 -13.81 -3.89
CA GLY A 363 31.33 -12.40 -3.80
C GLY A 363 32.42 -11.59 -3.12
N THR A 364 32.06 -10.36 -2.79
CA THR A 364 32.92 -9.43 -2.05
C THR A 364 32.16 -8.90 -0.85
N GLY A 365 32.82 -8.90 0.31
CA GLY A 365 32.25 -8.39 1.54
C GLY A 365 33.30 -7.68 2.38
N GLY A 366 32.87 -6.70 3.16
CA GLY A 366 33.73 -6.10 4.16
C GLY A 366 33.38 -4.67 4.50
N PHE A 367 34.42 -3.93 4.87
CA PHE A 367 34.30 -2.63 5.50
C PHE A 367 35.14 -1.59 4.75
N THR A 368 34.58 -0.39 4.57
CA THR A 368 35.29 0.76 4.01
C THR A 368 35.03 2.00 4.84
N ARG A 369 35.86 3.04 4.66
CA ARG A 369 35.71 4.32 5.37
C ARG A 369 35.55 4.11 6.88
N VAL A 370 36.34 3.21 7.43
CA VAL A 370 36.27 2.81 8.84
C VAL A 370 36.87 3.95 9.67
N SER A 371 36.04 4.57 10.50
CA SER A 371 36.43 5.55 11.50
C SER A 371 36.14 4.92 12.86
N LEU A 372 37.17 4.66 13.64
CA LEU A 372 37.04 4.08 14.97
C LEU A 372 37.46 5.14 16.00
N VAL A 373 36.64 5.33 17.03
CA VAL A 373 37.04 6.04 18.23
C VAL A 373 37.14 5.01 19.33
N ARG A 374 38.25 4.98 20.07
CA ARG A 374 38.42 4.09 21.21
C ARG A 374 39.35 4.77 22.22
N ASP A 375 38.96 4.76 23.49
CA ASP A 375 39.71 5.42 24.56
C ASP A 375 40.09 6.84 24.15
N ILE A 376 39.08 7.64 23.77
CA ILE A 376 39.17 9.03 23.24
C ILE A 376 40.07 9.24 21.99
N THR A 377 40.72 8.18 21.49
CA THR A 377 41.63 8.26 20.34
C THR A 377 40.90 7.90 19.06
N ARG A 378 41.05 8.73 18.03
CA ARG A 378 40.50 8.46 16.69
C ARG A 378 41.52 7.73 15.84
N TYR A 379 41.17 6.53 15.41
CA TYR A 379 41.95 5.68 14.55
C TYR A 379 41.55 5.87 13.08
N GLN A 380 42.53 5.94 12.20
CA GLN A 380 42.31 5.86 10.75
C GLN A 380 42.58 4.45 10.27
N CYS A 381 41.57 3.80 9.71
CA CYS A 381 41.62 2.38 9.39
C CYS A 381 41.68 2.14 7.89
N ARG A 382 42.41 1.09 7.46
CA ARG A 382 42.39 0.66 6.06
C ARG A 382 41.03 0.09 5.70
N ASN A 383 40.69 0.15 4.41
CA ASN A 383 39.58 -0.63 3.88
C ASN A 383 39.88 -2.13 4.00
N ALA A 384 38.88 -2.90 4.40
CA ALA A 384 38.93 -4.34 4.54
C ALA A 384 37.84 -5.00 3.71
N LEU A 385 37.76 -4.65 2.43
CA LEU A 385 37.03 -5.43 1.44
C LEU A 385 37.83 -6.67 1.07
N SER A 386 37.17 -7.82 1.00
CA SER A 386 37.78 -9.06 0.56
C SER A 386 36.79 -9.87 -0.28
N GLY A 387 37.31 -10.58 -1.26
CA GLY A 387 36.58 -11.68 -1.87
C GLY A 387 36.27 -12.76 -0.83
N PHE A 388 35.16 -13.46 -1.03
CA PHE A 388 34.77 -14.63 -0.24
C PHE A 388 34.22 -15.73 -1.13
N SER A 389 34.28 -16.95 -0.60
CA SER A 389 33.56 -18.10 -1.12
C SER A 389 32.94 -18.86 0.04
N ALA A 390 31.65 -19.17 -0.06
CA ALA A 390 30.91 -19.90 0.95
C ALA A 390 30.08 -21.01 0.30
N LYS A 391 29.90 -22.11 1.02
CA LYS A 391 29.16 -23.28 0.57
C LYS A 391 27.99 -23.56 1.50
N ARG A 392 26.90 -24.09 0.95
CA ARG A 392 25.74 -24.50 1.73
C ARG A 392 26.10 -25.66 2.68
N GLY A 393 25.71 -25.54 3.94
CA GLY A 393 25.90 -26.60 4.96
C GLY A 393 27.34 -26.83 5.41
N ALA A 394 28.24 -25.88 5.15
CA ALA A 394 29.63 -25.90 5.60
C ALA A 394 29.78 -25.69 7.11
#